data_AF-A0A8T6IBY6-F1
#
_entry.id   AF-A0A8T6IBY6-F1
#
_cell.length_a   1.000
_cell.length_b   1.000
_cell.length_c   1.000
_cell.angle_alpha   90.00
_cell.angle_beta   90.00
_cell.angle_gamma   90.00
#
_symmetry.space_group_name_H-M   'P 1'
#
loop_
_entity.id
_entity.type
_entity.pdbx_description
1 polymer ?
#
loop_
_entity_poly.entity_id
_entity_poly.type
_entity_poly.pdbx_seq_one_letter_code
_entity_poly.pdbx_strand_id
1 'polypeptide(L)'
;MGCSRGGGQAMMETQRYPEDFDGLVAGAPAYDWTGFRAGQIRTLQTMFPDGDTKGPVLTRANLELLGTTIIAACDARDGVADGILTDPRDCPFEPDDLPRCEGNARADCVTAKQLAAIKAIYDAPSIDGRRIFAGFPYGGEHDPRGWEAWMVSPDGLSPSFAFAIDFYRNFVFSDPHWDYTHYDFANWQQDVAKVSAMLDATSTDLSGFKKRDGRIIFWTGWSDHLITALGTVDYYDKLTAADPDADEYSRLYMLPGMFHCAGGPAPDRTDWLEAIRAWVEDGKVPARLVSLQLDERGEVSRTRPICPYPQIASYRGTGDPDDEASFACK
;
A
#
# COMPACT_ATOMS: atom_id res chain seq x y z
N MET A 1 14.20 5.18 12.00
CA MET A 1 13.46 5.21 10.70
C MET A 1 13.42 3.81 10.13
N GLY A 2 12.29 3.39 9.57
CA GLY A 2 12.19 2.10 8.90
C GLY A 2 11.07 2.08 7.87
N CYS A 3 11.20 1.20 6.87
CA CYS A 3 10.16 0.94 5.88
C CYS A 3 9.73 -0.54 5.90
N SER A 4 8.53 -0.86 5.45
CA SER A 4 7.99 -2.23 5.44
C SER A 4 7.85 -2.77 6.86
N ARG A 5 8.47 -3.91 7.19
CA ARG A 5 8.59 -4.39 8.58
C ARG A 5 9.20 -3.33 9.49
N GLY A 6 10.19 -2.57 9.02
CA GLY A 6 10.79 -1.47 9.79
C GLY A 6 9.79 -0.35 10.08
N GLY A 7 8.84 -0.10 9.18
CA GLY A 7 7.76 0.86 9.42
C GLY A 7 6.78 0.36 10.47
N GLY A 8 6.39 -0.92 10.40
CA GLY A 8 5.57 -1.56 11.44
C GLY A 8 6.26 -1.61 12.80
N GLN A 9 7.58 -1.80 12.83
CA GLN A 9 8.38 -1.71 14.07
C GLN A 9 8.40 -0.29 14.61
N ALA A 10 8.58 0.74 13.77
CA ALA A 10 8.48 2.13 14.22
C ALA A 10 7.11 2.45 14.83
N MET A 11 6.02 1.89 14.29
CA MET A 11 4.69 1.98 14.91
C MET A 11 4.64 1.26 16.25
N MET A 12 5.20 0.04 16.33
CA MET A 12 5.26 -0.73 17.57
C MET A 12 5.99 0.03 18.69
N GLU A 13 7.08 0.73 18.37
CA GLU A 13 7.81 1.58 19.33
C GLU A 13 6.89 2.65 19.93
N THR A 14 6.12 3.38 19.11
CA THR A 14 5.17 4.41 19.62
C THR A 14 4.10 3.83 20.56
N GLN A 15 3.70 2.57 20.34
CA GLN A 15 2.59 1.94 21.04
C GLN A 15 3.03 1.20 22.31
N ARG A 16 4.21 0.56 22.30
CA ARG A 16 4.65 -0.38 23.34
C ARG A 16 5.86 0.12 24.14
N TYR A 17 6.76 0.84 23.49
CA TYR A 17 8.01 1.32 24.05
C TYR A 17 8.16 2.80 23.75
N PRO A 18 7.19 3.63 24.17
CA PRO A 18 7.16 4.98 23.67
C PRO A 18 8.49 5.68 24.00
N GLU A 19 9.16 5.34 25.12
CA GLU A 19 10.36 6.00 25.69
C GLU A 19 11.65 5.85 24.88
N ASP A 20 11.67 4.97 23.89
CA ASP A 20 12.90 4.60 23.19
C ASP A 20 13.34 5.65 22.14
N PHE A 21 12.40 6.43 21.60
CA PHE A 21 12.68 7.40 20.54
C PHE A 21 11.85 8.68 20.68
N ASP A 22 12.47 9.83 20.35
CA ASP A 22 11.79 11.13 20.25
C ASP A 22 11.17 11.36 18.87
N GLY A 23 11.73 10.75 17.82
CA GLY A 23 11.32 10.92 16.43
C GLY A 23 11.35 9.61 15.65
N LEU A 24 10.22 9.26 15.02
CA LEU A 24 10.07 8.05 14.22
C LEU A 24 9.59 8.35 12.80
N VAL A 25 10.04 7.53 11.86
CA VAL A 25 9.55 7.53 10.47
C VAL A 25 9.13 6.09 10.16
N ALA A 26 7.85 5.92 9.85
CA ALA A 26 7.20 4.65 9.53
C ALA A 26 6.77 4.64 8.06
N GLY A 27 7.64 4.12 7.19
CA GLY A 27 7.36 3.96 5.76
C GLY A 27 6.67 2.65 5.43
N ALA A 28 5.68 2.67 4.54
CA ALA A 28 4.89 1.53 4.07
C ALA A 28 4.69 0.46 5.17
N PRO A 29 4.11 0.82 6.32
CA PRO A 29 4.29 0.05 7.54
C PRO A 29 3.55 -1.29 7.49
N ALA A 30 4.29 -2.38 7.72
CA ALA A 30 3.71 -3.71 7.98
C ALA A 30 3.19 -3.79 9.42
N TYR A 31 2.10 -3.07 9.72
CA TYR A 31 1.59 -2.91 11.09
C TYR A 31 0.51 -3.93 11.47
N ASP A 32 -0.24 -4.46 10.51
CA ASP A 32 -1.31 -5.45 10.76
C ASP A 32 -0.99 -6.77 10.04
N TRP A 33 0.00 -7.50 10.57
CA TRP A 33 0.52 -8.73 9.97
C TRP A 33 -0.57 -9.76 9.79
N THR A 34 -1.43 -9.91 10.77
CA THR A 34 -2.50 -10.89 10.66
C THR A 34 -3.49 -10.48 9.56
N GLY A 35 -3.92 -9.22 9.53
CA GLY A 35 -4.91 -8.72 8.59
C GLY A 35 -4.44 -8.75 7.13
N PHE A 36 -3.28 -8.15 6.82
CA PHE A 36 -2.83 -8.08 5.42
C PHE A 36 -2.48 -9.46 4.84
N ARG A 37 -2.00 -10.40 5.68
CA ARG A 37 -1.75 -11.78 5.26
C ARG A 37 -3.04 -12.54 4.98
N ALA A 38 -4.13 -12.25 5.71
CA ALA A 38 -5.45 -12.80 5.40
C ALA A 38 -5.93 -12.37 4.01
N GLY A 39 -5.74 -11.09 3.66
CA GLY A 39 -6.00 -10.58 2.32
C GLY A 39 -5.22 -11.34 1.24
N GLN A 40 -3.92 -11.55 1.45
CA GLN A 40 -3.08 -12.29 0.52
C GLN A 40 -3.50 -13.76 0.37
N ILE A 41 -3.93 -14.44 1.44
CA ILE A 41 -4.47 -15.81 1.35
C ILE A 41 -5.77 -15.83 0.52
N ARG A 42 -6.68 -14.87 0.73
CA ARG A 42 -7.92 -14.77 -0.07
C ARG A 42 -7.62 -14.54 -1.55
N THR A 43 -6.70 -13.62 -1.86
CA THR A 43 -6.28 -13.38 -3.24
C THR A 43 -5.64 -14.63 -3.84
N LEU A 44 -4.77 -15.31 -3.09
CA LEU A 44 -4.11 -16.54 -3.51
C LEU A 44 -5.13 -17.64 -3.87
N GLN A 45 -6.20 -17.82 -3.09
CA GLN A 45 -7.28 -18.77 -3.40
C GLN A 45 -7.98 -18.48 -4.74
N THR A 46 -8.04 -17.22 -5.17
CA THR A 46 -8.59 -16.86 -6.50
C THR A 46 -7.57 -16.89 -7.62
N MET A 47 -6.29 -16.66 -7.31
CA MET A 47 -5.18 -16.72 -8.27
C MET A 47 -4.86 -18.16 -8.68
N PHE A 48 -5.00 -19.11 -7.74
CA PHE A 48 -4.76 -20.53 -7.95
C PHE A 48 -5.93 -21.36 -7.40
N PRO A 49 -7.11 -21.31 -8.05
CA PRO A 49 -8.34 -21.92 -7.53
C PRO A 49 -8.29 -23.44 -7.44
N ASP A 50 -7.42 -24.08 -8.22
CA ASP A 50 -7.23 -25.53 -8.23
C ASP A 50 -6.05 -25.97 -7.33
N GLY A 51 -5.45 -25.04 -6.58
CA GLY A 51 -4.32 -25.27 -5.68
C GLY A 51 -2.96 -25.46 -6.36
N ASP A 52 -2.93 -25.68 -7.68
CA ASP A 52 -1.68 -25.73 -8.45
C ASP A 52 -1.06 -24.33 -8.53
N THR A 53 0.06 -24.13 -7.83
CA THR A 53 0.78 -22.85 -7.82
C THR A 53 1.65 -22.64 -9.06
N LYS A 54 1.51 -23.47 -10.10
CA LYS A 54 2.15 -23.30 -11.41
C LYS A 54 1.22 -22.54 -12.33
N GLY A 55 1.63 -21.35 -12.76
CA GLY A 55 0.84 -20.56 -13.69
C GLY A 55 -0.32 -19.85 -12.99
N PRO A 56 -0.17 -18.59 -12.58
CA PRO A 56 -1.30 -17.79 -12.10
C PRO A 56 -2.44 -17.72 -13.13
N VAL A 57 -3.68 -17.56 -12.65
CA VAL A 57 -4.84 -17.30 -13.54
C VAL A 57 -4.67 -16.00 -14.33
N LEU A 58 -3.97 -15.00 -13.78
CA LEU A 58 -3.64 -13.76 -14.46
C LEU A 58 -2.33 -13.88 -15.25
N THR A 59 -2.30 -13.30 -16.43
CA THR A 59 -1.12 -13.27 -17.31
C THR A 59 -0.61 -11.83 -17.51
N ARG A 60 0.60 -11.66 -18.05
CA ARG A 60 1.13 -10.34 -18.44
C ARG A 60 0.17 -9.58 -19.35
N ALA A 61 -0.53 -10.26 -20.27
CA ALA A 61 -1.50 -9.63 -21.15
C ALA A 61 -2.73 -9.11 -20.38
N ASN A 62 -3.17 -9.81 -19.34
CA ASN A 62 -4.23 -9.31 -18.47
C ASN A 62 -3.79 -8.07 -17.70
N LEU A 63 -2.54 -8.06 -17.21
CA LEU A 63 -1.96 -6.90 -16.52
C LEU A 63 -1.84 -5.69 -17.44
N GLU A 64 -1.42 -5.90 -18.70
CA GLU A 64 -1.35 -4.83 -19.70
C GLU A 64 -2.73 -4.22 -19.97
N LEU A 65 -3.74 -5.07 -20.22
CA LEU A 65 -5.11 -4.62 -20.44
C LEU A 65 -5.65 -3.86 -19.23
N LEU A 66 -5.45 -4.39 -18.02
CA LEU A 66 -5.92 -3.77 -16.79
C LEU A 66 -5.27 -2.40 -16.56
N GLY A 67 -3.94 -2.34 -16.55
CA GLY A 67 -3.22 -1.11 -16.24
C GLY A 67 -3.44 -0.02 -17.29
N THR A 68 -3.47 -0.36 -18.58
CA THR A 68 -3.77 0.63 -19.63
C THR A 68 -5.20 1.15 -19.55
N THR A 69 -6.17 0.30 -19.19
CA THR A 69 -7.56 0.72 -18.99
C THR A 69 -7.70 1.67 -17.79
N ILE A 70 -7.02 1.37 -16.67
CA ILE A 70 -6.98 2.25 -15.49
C ILE A 70 -6.39 3.61 -15.83
N ILE A 71 -5.20 3.65 -16.45
CA ILE A 71 -4.53 4.91 -16.83
C ILE A 71 -5.43 5.74 -17.75
N ALA A 72 -6.03 5.11 -18.77
CA ALA A 72 -6.93 5.81 -19.69
C ALA A 72 -8.17 6.41 -19.00
N ALA A 73 -8.68 5.77 -17.95
CA ALA A 73 -9.82 6.26 -17.19
C ALA A 73 -9.47 7.36 -16.16
N CYS A 74 -8.22 7.37 -15.67
CA CYS A 74 -7.92 8.03 -14.39
C CYS A 74 -6.79 9.06 -14.42
N ASP A 75 -5.77 8.90 -15.27
CA ASP A 75 -4.53 9.71 -15.27
C ASP A 75 -4.82 11.22 -15.39
N ALA A 76 -5.44 11.65 -16.50
CA ALA A 76 -5.68 13.06 -16.79
C ALA A 76 -6.63 13.79 -15.81
N ARG A 77 -7.21 13.11 -14.82
CA ARG A 77 -8.23 13.68 -13.92
C ARG A 77 -7.64 14.64 -12.89
N ASP A 78 -6.38 14.46 -12.51
CA ASP A 78 -5.68 15.37 -11.58
C ASP A 78 -5.10 16.63 -12.27
N GLY A 79 -5.32 16.74 -13.58
CA GLY A 79 -4.90 17.86 -14.41
C GLY A 79 -3.60 17.63 -15.18
N VAL A 80 -2.95 16.46 -15.01
CA VAL A 80 -1.74 16.07 -15.73
C VAL A 80 -1.95 14.67 -16.33
N ALA A 81 -1.44 14.44 -17.54
CA ALA A 81 -1.43 13.10 -18.15
C ALA A 81 0.01 12.60 -18.21
N ASP A 82 0.49 12.05 -17.11
CA ASP A 82 1.89 11.60 -16.93
C ASP A 82 2.01 10.14 -16.51
N GLY A 83 0.89 9.40 -16.54
CA GLY A 83 0.80 8.00 -16.12
C GLY A 83 0.82 7.81 -14.60
N ILE A 84 0.60 8.88 -13.82
CA ILE A 84 0.62 8.84 -12.35
C ILE A 84 -0.76 9.23 -11.83
N LEU A 85 -1.32 8.36 -10.99
CA LEU A 85 -2.54 8.69 -10.26
C LEU A 85 -2.14 9.44 -8.99
N THR A 86 -2.38 10.76 -8.94
CA THR A 86 -2.12 11.57 -7.73
C THR A 86 -2.84 11.01 -6.49
N ASP A 87 -4.12 10.65 -6.65
CA ASP A 87 -4.89 9.91 -5.67
C ASP A 87 -5.75 8.85 -6.38
N PRO A 88 -5.43 7.55 -6.26
CA PRO A 88 -6.17 6.50 -6.96
C PRO A 88 -7.62 6.34 -6.46
N ARG A 89 -8.01 6.97 -5.35
CA ARG A 89 -9.40 6.93 -4.86
C ARG A 89 -10.37 7.75 -5.71
N ASP A 90 -9.86 8.70 -6.49
CA ASP A 90 -10.67 9.52 -7.41
C ASP A 90 -10.85 8.89 -8.80
N CYS A 91 -10.28 7.70 -8.99
CA CYS A 91 -10.34 6.92 -10.22
C CYS A 91 -11.72 6.25 -10.35
N PRO A 92 -12.52 6.57 -11.39
CA PRO A 92 -13.87 6.02 -11.55
C PRO A 92 -13.89 4.63 -12.19
N PHE A 93 -12.74 4.05 -12.52
CA PHE A 93 -12.64 2.73 -13.12
C PHE A 93 -13.19 1.67 -12.16
N GLU A 94 -13.98 0.76 -12.69
CA GLU A 94 -14.42 -0.45 -12.01
C GLU A 94 -13.91 -1.67 -12.77
N PRO A 95 -13.53 -2.78 -12.10
CA PRO A 95 -13.04 -3.98 -12.80
C PRO A 95 -14.03 -4.56 -13.83
N ASP A 96 -15.34 -4.30 -13.67
CA ASP A 96 -16.37 -4.70 -14.64
C ASP A 96 -16.31 -3.90 -15.95
N ASP A 97 -15.58 -2.79 -16.02
CA ASP A 97 -15.34 -2.02 -17.25
C ASP A 97 -14.43 -2.78 -18.24
N LEU A 98 -13.72 -3.82 -17.78
CA LEU A 98 -12.85 -4.62 -18.63
C LEU A 98 -13.66 -5.43 -19.65
N PRO A 99 -13.22 -5.49 -20.93
CA PRO A 99 -13.86 -6.32 -21.94
C PRO A 99 -13.95 -7.79 -21.51
N ARG A 100 -15.10 -8.42 -21.74
CA ARG A 100 -15.35 -9.83 -21.36
C ARG A 100 -15.07 -10.75 -22.54
N CYS A 101 -14.39 -11.86 -22.32
CA CYS A 101 -14.15 -12.84 -23.37
C CYS A 101 -15.43 -13.64 -23.70
N GLU A 102 -15.79 -13.71 -24.98
CA GLU A 102 -16.73 -14.71 -25.48
C GLU A 102 -15.98 -16.04 -25.67
N GLY A 103 -15.87 -16.82 -24.60
CA GLY A 103 -15.20 -18.13 -24.61
C GLY A 103 -13.77 -18.08 -24.06
N ASN A 104 -12.78 -18.43 -24.89
CA ASN A 104 -11.40 -18.63 -24.45
C ASN A 104 -10.70 -17.33 -24.05
N ALA A 105 -9.68 -17.43 -23.20
CA ALA A 105 -8.84 -16.31 -22.81
C ALA A 105 -8.12 -15.70 -24.03
N ARG A 106 -8.08 -14.37 -24.09
CA ARG A 106 -7.36 -13.58 -25.10
C ARG A 106 -6.66 -12.40 -24.43
N ALA A 107 -5.82 -11.69 -25.18
CA ALA A 107 -5.07 -10.54 -24.66
C ALA A 107 -5.92 -9.28 -24.46
N ASP A 108 -7.06 -9.19 -25.16
CA ASP A 108 -7.93 -8.00 -25.23
C ASP A 108 -9.20 -8.12 -24.37
N CYS A 109 -9.31 -9.17 -23.55
CA CYS A 109 -10.45 -9.39 -22.67
C CYS A 109 -10.09 -10.24 -21.46
N VAL A 110 -10.98 -10.24 -20.46
CA VAL A 110 -10.89 -11.08 -19.27
C VAL A 110 -11.99 -12.14 -19.25
N THR A 111 -11.62 -13.35 -18.84
CA THR A 111 -12.56 -14.43 -18.50
C THR A 111 -13.21 -14.19 -17.13
N ALA A 112 -14.18 -15.03 -16.75
CA ALA A 112 -14.78 -14.99 -15.42
C ALA A 112 -13.76 -15.25 -14.30
N LYS A 113 -12.85 -16.23 -14.48
CA LYS A 113 -11.81 -16.54 -13.49
C LYS A 113 -10.81 -15.39 -13.34
N GLN A 114 -10.36 -14.80 -14.45
CA GLN A 114 -9.45 -13.65 -14.42
C GLN A 114 -10.07 -12.43 -13.73
N LEU A 115 -11.33 -12.10 -14.04
CA LEU A 115 -12.00 -10.99 -13.37
C LEU A 115 -12.19 -11.24 -11.88
N ALA A 116 -12.50 -12.47 -11.46
CA ALA A 116 -12.59 -12.81 -10.05
C ALA A 116 -11.25 -12.62 -9.33
N ALA A 117 -10.14 -13.02 -9.93
CA ALA A 117 -8.80 -12.80 -9.37
C ALA A 117 -8.43 -11.31 -9.29
N ILE A 118 -8.76 -10.51 -10.32
CA ILE A 118 -8.57 -9.04 -10.30
C ILE A 118 -9.37 -8.41 -9.16
N LYS A 119 -10.68 -8.72 -9.06
CA LYS A 119 -11.54 -8.19 -8.00
C LYS A 119 -11.05 -8.58 -6.61
N ALA A 120 -10.56 -9.80 -6.43
CA ALA A 120 -10.04 -10.27 -5.14
C ALA A 120 -8.78 -9.51 -4.65
N ILE A 121 -8.08 -8.78 -5.52
CA ILE A 121 -6.95 -7.91 -5.15
C ILE A 121 -7.46 -6.56 -4.63
N TYR A 122 -8.44 -5.97 -5.31
CA TYR A 122 -9.01 -4.68 -4.95
C TYR A 122 -10.03 -4.78 -3.78
N ASP A 123 -10.66 -5.94 -3.62
CA ASP A 123 -11.64 -6.19 -2.57
C ASP A 123 -10.99 -6.45 -1.21
N ALA A 124 -11.60 -5.89 -0.17
CA ALA A 124 -11.29 -6.23 1.21
C ALA A 124 -11.79 -7.64 1.60
N PRO A 125 -10.93 -8.55 2.14
CA PRO A 125 -11.43 -9.75 2.81
C PRO A 125 -12.38 -9.37 3.97
N SER A 126 -13.46 -10.12 4.17
CA SER A 126 -14.42 -9.88 5.25
C SER A 126 -14.96 -11.17 5.87
N ILE A 127 -15.37 -11.09 7.15
CA ILE A 127 -16.05 -12.12 7.93
C ILE A 127 -17.33 -11.51 8.46
N ASP A 128 -18.49 -12.11 8.17
CA ASP A 128 -19.81 -11.63 8.61
C ASP A 128 -20.05 -10.14 8.29
N GLY A 129 -19.62 -9.70 7.11
CA GLY A 129 -19.74 -8.30 6.66
C GLY A 129 -18.76 -7.33 7.33
N ARG A 130 -17.91 -7.80 8.27
CA ARG A 130 -16.82 -7.01 8.84
C ARG A 130 -15.52 -7.27 8.09
N ARG A 131 -14.96 -6.21 7.54
CA ARG A 131 -13.66 -6.22 6.87
C ARG A 131 -12.56 -6.71 7.82
N ILE A 132 -11.74 -7.66 7.35
CA ILE A 132 -10.51 -8.09 8.00
C ILE A 132 -9.42 -7.04 7.74
N PHE A 133 -9.18 -6.70 6.47
CA PHE A 133 -8.17 -5.73 6.06
C PHE A 133 -8.56 -5.04 4.75
N ALA A 134 -7.90 -3.94 4.40
CA ALA A 134 -8.16 -3.23 3.14
C ALA A 134 -7.65 -4.02 1.92
N GLY A 135 -8.34 -3.87 0.77
CA GLY A 135 -7.81 -4.27 -0.53
C GLY A 135 -6.77 -3.26 -1.05
N PHE A 136 -6.29 -3.44 -2.27
CA PHE A 136 -5.33 -2.53 -2.89
C PHE A 136 -6.02 -1.37 -3.61
N PRO A 137 -5.41 -0.18 -3.67
CA PRO A 137 -5.82 0.87 -4.62
C PRO A 137 -5.28 0.57 -6.02
N TYR A 138 -5.73 1.35 -7.01
CA TYR A 138 -5.23 1.28 -8.38
C TYR A 138 -3.81 1.86 -8.55
N GLY A 139 -3.11 1.36 -9.56
CA GLY A 139 -1.80 1.84 -10.02
C GLY A 139 -0.78 0.70 -10.12
N GLY A 140 0.17 0.82 -11.05
CA GLY A 140 1.30 -0.11 -11.18
C GLY A 140 0.97 -1.52 -11.69
N GLU A 141 -0.26 -1.79 -12.14
CA GLU A 141 -0.69 -3.13 -12.56
C GLU A 141 0.11 -3.67 -13.74
N HIS A 142 0.40 -2.81 -14.72
CA HIS A 142 1.09 -3.18 -15.97
C HIS A 142 2.61 -2.95 -15.93
N ASP A 143 3.14 -2.33 -14.86
CA ASP A 143 4.58 -2.21 -14.67
C ASP A 143 5.13 -3.59 -14.26
N PRO A 144 6.14 -4.16 -14.95
CA PRO A 144 6.71 -5.45 -14.59
C PRO A 144 7.30 -5.50 -13.17
N ARG A 145 7.70 -4.35 -12.61
CA ARG A 145 8.19 -4.24 -11.22
C ARG A 145 7.05 -4.14 -10.20
N GLY A 146 5.81 -4.01 -10.69
CA GLY A 146 4.59 -3.87 -9.92
C GLY A 146 3.92 -5.21 -9.60
N TRP A 147 2.69 -5.40 -10.10
CA TRP A 147 1.90 -6.61 -9.85
C TRP A 147 2.60 -7.89 -10.33
N GLU A 148 3.32 -7.84 -11.46
CA GLU A 148 4.03 -9.02 -11.96
C GLU A 148 5.09 -9.51 -10.97
N ALA A 149 5.90 -8.60 -10.40
CA ALA A 149 6.94 -8.94 -9.44
C ALA A 149 6.39 -9.40 -8.08
N TRP A 150 5.24 -8.87 -7.64
CA TRP A 150 4.77 -9.05 -6.26
C TRP A 150 3.52 -9.90 -6.11
N MET A 151 2.63 -9.96 -7.10
CA MET A 151 1.29 -10.55 -6.97
C MET A 151 1.01 -11.67 -7.97
N VAL A 152 1.52 -11.58 -9.20
CA VAL A 152 1.16 -12.52 -10.27
C VAL A 152 2.27 -13.51 -10.58
N SER A 153 3.54 -13.09 -10.69
CA SER A 153 4.72 -13.92 -11.00
C SER A 153 4.52 -14.97 -12.13
N PRO A 154 5.12 -14.78 -13.33
CA PRO A 154 4.92 -15.68 -14.46
C PRO A 154 5.40 -17.11 -14.19
N ASP A 155 6.38 -17.28 -13.29
CA ASP A 155 7.00 -18.56 -12.97
C ASP A 155 6.32 -19.31 -11.81
N GLY A 156 5.17 -18.84 -11.33
CA GLY A 156 4.35 -19.50 -10.31
C GLY A 156 4.08 -18.62 -9.10
N LEU A 157 4.48 -19.07 -7.90
CA LEU A 157 4.14 -18.38 -6.66
C LEU A 157 4.92 -17.05 -6.54
N SER A 158 4.21 -15.95 -6.33
CA SER A 158 4.83 -14.64 -6.09
C SER A 158 5.44 -14.55 -4.66
N PRO A 159 6.38 -13.61 -4.41
CA PRO A 159 6.90 -13.37 -3.08
C PRO A 159 5.81 -13.06 -2.04
N SER A 160 4.79 -12.26 -2.38
CA SER A 160 3.70 -11.93 -1.47
C SER A 160 2.96 -13.18 -1.01
N PHE A 161 2.69 -14.10 -1.94
CA PHE A 161 1.97 -15.32 -1.64
C PHE A 161 2.82 -16.37 -0.93
N ALA A 162 4.10 -16.51 -1.29
CA ALA A 162 5.04 -17.36 -0.56
C ALA A 162 5.10 -16.94 0.92
N PHE A 163 5.25 -15.64 1.18
CA PHE A 163 5.24 -15.12 2.54
C PHE A 163 3.91 -15.33 3.26
N ALA A 164 2.77 -15.25 2.57
CA ALA A 164 1.47 -15.52 3.19
C ALA A 164 1.33 -16.98 3.62
N ILE A 165 1.68 -17.92 2.74
CA ILE A 165 1.67 -19.36 3.07
C ILE A 165 2.61 -19.63 4.24
N ASP A 166 3.84 -19.13 4.19
CA ASP A 166 4.83 -19.34 5.26
C ASP A 166 4.42 -18.68 6.57
N PHE A 167 3.73 -17.54 6.54
CA PHE A 167 3.19 -16.90 7.73
C PHE A 167 2.18 -17.81 8.43
N TYR A 168 1.21 -18.35 7.70
CA TYR A 168 0.20 -19.24 8.27
C TYR A 168 0.80 -20.57 8.75
N ARG A 169 1.69 -21.18 7.95
CA ARG A 169 2.37 -22.43 8.31
C ARG A 169 3.22 -22.29 9.57
N ASN A 170 4.05 -21.25 9.64
CA ASN A 170 5.07 -21.17 10.67
C ASN A 170 4.61 -20.40 11.93
N PHE A 171 3.82 -19.34 11.76
CA PHE A 171 3.40 -18.48 12.89
C PHE A 171 2.00 -18.82 13.40
N VAL A 172 1.03 -19.01 12.51
CA VAL A 172 -0.38 -19.20 12.92
C VAL A 172 -0.63 -20.63 13.40
N PHE A 173 -0.31 -21.62 12.56
CA PHE A 173 -0.65 -23.02 12.83
C PHE A 173 0.52 -23.88 13.29
N SER A 174 1.75 -23.44 13.07
CA SER A 174 2.96 -24.25 13.31
C SER A 174 2.89 -25.63 12.64
N ASP A 175 2.32 -25.67 11.43
CA ASP A 175 2.14 -26.85 10.60
C ASP A 175 2.73 -26.58 9.20
N PRO A 176 3.87 -27.20 8.83
CA PRO A 176 4.48 -27.01 7.51
C PRO A 176 3.65 -27.58 6.37
N HIS A 177 2.66 -28.43 6.66
CA HIS A 177 1.76 -29.03 5.69
C HIS A 177 0.40 -28.34 5.62
N TRP A 178 0.21 -27.23 6.35
CA TRP A 178 -1.03 -26.47 6.28
C TRP A 178 -1.32 -26.04 4.83
N ASP A 179 -2.59 -26.20 4.47
CA ASP A 179 -3.12 -26.00 3.14
C ASP A 179 -4.03 -24.76 3.11
N TYR A 180 -3.61 -23.77 2.33
CA TYR A 180 -4.33 -22.50 2.20
C TYR A 180 -5.62 -22.64 1.38
N THR A 181 -5.73 -23.64 0.51
CA THR A 181 -6.80 -23.73 -0.51
C THR A 181 -8.18 -23.89 0.13
N HIS A 182 -8.23 -24.46 1.33
CA HIS A 182 -9.45 -24.73 2.09
C HIS A 182 -9.56 -23.89 3.36
N TYR A 183 -8.73 -22.86 3.53
CA TYR A 183 -8.81 -22.01 4.71
C TYR A 183 -10.11 -21.20 4.71
N ASP A 184 -10.93 -21.44 5.74
CA ASP A 184 -12.13 -20.69 6.05
C ASP A 184 -11.81 -19.62 7.11
N PHE A 185 -12.10 -18.37 6.78
CA PHE A 185 -11.85 -17.23 7.64
C PHE A 185 -12.83 -17.11 8.82
N ALA A 186 -13.85 -17.97 8.93
CA ALA A 186 -14.86 -17.90 9.99
C ALA A 186 -14.28 -17.86 11.43
N ASN A 187 -13.13 -18.51 11.68
CA ASN A 187 -12.44 -18.49 12.97
C ASN A 187 -11.11 -17.72 12.95
N TRP A 188 -10.92 -16.85 11.96
CA TRP A 188 -9.64 -16.18 11.72
C TRP A 188 -9.13 -15.41 12.94
N GLN A 189 -9.99 -14.68 13.65
CA GLN A 189 -9.57 -13.94 14.84
C GLN A 189 -9.01 -14.86 15.94
N GLN A 190 -9.58 -16.06 16.11
CA GLN A 190 -9.11 -17.05 17.08
C GLN A 190 -7.78 -17.66 16.62
N ASP A 191 -7.66 -17.99 15.34
CA ASP A 191 -6.47 -18.60 14.76
C ASP A 191 -5.24 -17.69 14.94
N VAL A 192 -5.39 -16.39 14.66
CA VAL A 192 -4.26 -15.45 14.64
C VAL A 192 -4.00 -14.75 15.98
N ALA A 193 -4.84 -14.92 17.01
CA ALA A 193 -4.80 -14.15 18.25
C ALA A 193 -3.42 -14.07 18.91
N LYS A 194 -2.70 -15.19 18.98
CA LYS A 194 -1.34 -15.24 19.56
C LYS A 194 -0.34 -14.44 18.74
N VAL A 195 -0.40 -14.58 17.42
CA VAL A 195 0.51 -13.91 16.49
C VAL A 195 0.22 -12.41 16.45
N SER A 196 -1.07 -12.03 16.45
CA SER A 196 -1.52 -10.64 16.51
C SER A 196 -0.94 -9.91 17.72
N ALA A 197 -1.04 -10.52 18.90
CA ALA A 197 -0.47 -9.96 20.13
C ALA A 197 1.06 -9.72 20.03
N MET A 198 1.78 -10.51 19.23
CA MET A 198 3.23 -10.39 19.08
C MET A 198 3.66 -9.43 17.97
N LEU A 199 3.03 -9.52 16.79
CA LEU A 199 3.51 -8.89 15.56
C LEU A 199 2.73 -7.65 15.14
N ASP A 200 1.47 -7.52 15.56
CA ASP A 200 0.64 -6.40 15.14
C ASP A 200 0.91 -5.16 16.01
N ALA A 201 0.96 -4.02 15.34
CA ALA A 201 1.09 -2.67 15.87
C ALA A 201 -0.14 -1.84 15.47
N THR A 202 -1.32 -2.30 15.89
CA THR A 202 -2.63 -1.75 15.48
C THR A 202 -3.27 -0.82 16.52
N SER A 203 -2.62 -0.58 17.67
CA SER A 203 -3.15 0.33 18.69
C SER A 203 -3.13 1.78 18.20
N THR A 204 -4.24 2.49 18.38
CA THR A 204 -4.31 3.94 18.16
C THR A 204 -4.07 4.75 19.43
N ASP A 205 -3.88 4.12 20.59
CA ASP A 205 -3.46 4.81 21.80
C ASP A 205 -1.96 5.09 21.75
N LEU A 206 -1.63 6.35 21.43
CA LEU A 206 -0.26 6.87 21.42
C LEU A 206 -0.05 7.91 22.54
N SER A 207 -0.90 7.89 23.58
CA SER A 207 -0.86 8.88 24.68
C SER A 207 0.49 8.90 25.40
N GLY A 208 1.13 7.75 25.59
CA GLY A 208 2.47 7.64 26.17
C GLY A 208 3.55 8.32 25.33
N PHE A 209 3.48 8.16 24.01
CA PHE A 209 4.40 8.79 23.05
C PHE A 209 4.17 10.31 23.00
N LYS A 210 2.91 10.74 22.85
CA LYS A 210 2.49 12.16 22.87
C LYS A 210 2.94 12.87 24.15
N LYS A 211 2.80 12.22 25.32
CA LYS A 211 3.09 12.84 26.63
C LYS A 211 4.54 13.30 26.80
N ARG A 212 5.51 12.73 26.07
CA ARG A 212 6.90 13.23 26.09
C ARG A 212 7.30 13.84 24.77
N ASP A 213 6.32 14.40 24.08
CA ASP A 213 6.55 15.25 22.92
C ASP A 213 7.19 14.51 21.72
N GLY A 214 6.96 13.20 21.62
CA GLY A 214 7.43 12.41 20.49
C GLY A 214 6.76 12.83 19.18
N ARG A 215 7.43 12.62 18.04
CA ARG A 215 6.93 12.89 16.69
C ARG A 215 7.02 11.66 15.80
N ILE A 216 6.02 11.43 14.97
CA ILE A 216 6.02 10.34 13.99
C ILE A 216 5.59 10.82 12.61
N ILE A 217 6.36 10.45 11.60
CA ILE A 217 5.99 10.60 10.19
C ILE A 217 5.62 9.22 9.65
N PHE A 218 4.39 9.08 9.16
CA PHE A 218 3.97 7.96 8.33
C PHE A 218 4.13 8.33 6.86
N TRP A 219 4.54 7.38 6.04
CA TRP A 219 4.43 7.55 4.58
C TRP A 219 4.15 6.23 3.90
N THR A 220 3.48 6.25 2.76
CA THR A 220 3.31 5.07 1.93
C THR A 220 3.14 5.44 0.47
N GLY A 221 3.51 4.53 -0.43
CA GLY A 221 3.30 4.69 -1.85
C GLY A 221 1.89 4.28 -2.24
N TRP A 222 1.21 5.08 -3.04
CA TRP A 222 -0.12 4.73 -3.53
C TRP A 222 -0.13 3.44 -4.34
N SER A 223 0.97 3.11 -5.01
CA SER A 223 1.13 1.89 -5.80
C SER A 223 1.97 0.83 -5.06
N ASP A 224 1.88 0.75 -3.74
CA ASP A 224 2.49 -0.35 -2.98
C ASP A 224 1.70 -1.64 -3.19
N HIS A 225 2.33 -2.64 -3.82
CA HIS A 225 1.71 -3.94 -4.16
C HIS A 225 2.00 -5.05 -3.15
N LEU A 226 2.79 -4.77 -2.11
CA LEU A 226 3.06 -5.73 -1.05
C LEU A 226 2.17 -5.44 0.17
N ILE A 227 2.04 -4.16 0.53
CA ILE A 227 1.25 -3.69 1.68
C ILE A 227 0.38 -2.53 1.20
N THR A 228 -0.94 -2.73 1.18
CA THR A 228 -1.86 -1.73 0.65
C THR A 228 -1.75 -0.37 1.35
N ALA A 229 -1.64 0.68 0.55
CA ALA A 229 -1.70 2.07 1.00
C ALA A 229 -2.99 2.38 1.79
N LEU A 230 -4.10 1.74 1.40
CA LEU A 230 -5.40 1.94 2.05
C LEU A 230 -5.41 1.44 3.50
N GLY A 231 -4.55 0.49 3.86
CA GLY A 231 -4.37 0.06 5.26
C GLY A 231 -3.75 1.17 6.11
N THR A 232 -2.69 1.81 5.61
CA THR A 232 -2.05 2.94 6.32
C THR A 232 -3.02 4.12 6.46
N VAL A 233 -3.80 4.42 5.42
CA VAL A 233 -4.86 5.43 5.47
C VAL A 233 -5.90 5.09 6.54
N ASP A 234 -6.43 3.86 6.55
CA ASP A 234 -7.42 3.41 7.54
C ASP A 234 -6.88 3.48 8.99
N TYR A 235 -5.61 3.14 9.22
CA TYR A 235 -4.98 3.33 10.54
C TYR A 235 -4.91 4.82 10.94
N TYR A 236 -4.46 5.69 10.03
CA TYR A 236 -4.29 7.11 10.32
C TYR A 236 -5.63 7.83 10.55
N ASP A 237 -6.67 7.48 9.77
CA ASP A 237 -8.04 7.95 9.98
C ASP A 237 -8.56 7.52 11.35
N LYS A 238 -8.29 6.28 11.79
CA LYS A 238 -8.67 5.80 13.13
C LYS A 238 -7.89 6.51 14.25
N LEU A 239 -6.60 6.77 14.04
CA LEU A 239 -5.76 7.50 15.00
C LEU A 239 -6.29 8.92 15.22
N THR A 240 -6.50 9.67 14.14
CA THR A 240 -7.00 11.06 14.19
C THR A 240 -8.44 11.15 14.69
N ALA A 241 -9.28 10.14 14.44
CA ALA A 241 -10.60 10.05 15.05
C ALA A 241 -10.57 9.74 16.55
N ALA A 242 -9.57 8.99 17.03
CA ALA A 242 -9.42 8.61 18.43
C ALA A 242 -8.74 9.71 19.29
N ASP A 243 -7.82 10.48 18.70
CA ASP A 243 -7.11 11.59 19.34
C ASP A 243 -7.20 12.85 18.47
N PRO A 244 -8.06 13.83 18.84
CA PRO A 244 -8.22 15.08 18.09
C PRO A 244 -6.94 15.90 17.94
N ASP A 245 -5.92 15.70 18.79
CA ASP A 245 -4.63 16.38 18.68
C ASP A 245 -3.56 15.49 18.02
N ALA A 246 -3.94 14.40 17.36
CA ALA A 246 -3.02 13.52 16.62
C ALA A 246 -2.10 14.30 15.65
N ASP A 247 -2.62 15.38 15.07
CA ASP A 247 -1.91 16.27 14.16
C ASP A 247 -0.73 17.03 14.79
N GLU A 248 -0.68 17.15 16.12
CA GLU A 248 0.42 17.82 16.83
C GLU A 248 1.70 16.97 16.84
N TYR A 249 1.56 15.65 16.75
CA TYR A 249 2.67 14.71 16.86
C TYR A 249 2.77 13.69 15.72
N SER A 250 1.78 13.64 14.82
CA SER A 250 1.77 12.69 13.70
C SER A 250 1.41 13.35 12.36
N ARG A 251 2.08 12.92 11.29
CA ARG A 251 1.73 13.29 9.89
C ARG A 251 1.80 12.07 8.99
N LEU A 252 0.83 11.91 8.10
CA LEU A 252 0.85 10.93 7.01
C LEU A 252 1.13 11.60 5.67
N TYR A 253 1.98 10.99 4.86
CA TYR A 253 2.29 11.43 3.49
C TYR A 253 2.06 10.29 2.50
N MET A 254 1.24 10.55 1.48
CA MET A 254 0.96 9.60 0.41
C MET A 254 1.78 9.97 -0.82
N LEU A 255 2.55 9.01 -1.37
CA LEU A 255 3.39 9.24 -2.53
C LEU A 255 2.73 8.65 -3.79
N PRO A 256 2.27 9.50 -4.73
CA PRO A 256 1.71 9.04 -6.01
C PRO A 256 2.67 8.15 -6.77
N GLY A 257 2.17 7.06 -7.35
CA GLY A 257 2.95 6.14 -8.20
C GLY A 257 4.11 5.41 -7.53
N MET A 258 4.46 5.69 -6.27
CA MET A 258 5.55 4.99 -5.60
C MET A 258 5.14 3.56 -5.26
N PHE A 259 6.06 2.61 -5.49
CA PHE A 259 5.88 1.21 -5.12
C PHE A 259 6.27 0.94 -3.66
N HIS A 260 6.44 -0.34 -3.29
CA HIS A 260 6.80 -0.73 -1.94
C HIS A 260 8.17 -0.15 -1.54
N CYS A 261 8.15 0.80 -0.61
CA CYS A 261 9.31 1.53 -0.06
C CYS A 261 10.12 2.42 -1.01
N ALA A 262 10.17 2.12 -2.30
CA ALA A 262 10.91 2.86 -3.31
C ALA A 262 10.44 2.46 -4.72
N GLY A 263 10.93 3.18 -5.72
CA GLY A 263 10.66 2.93 -7.13
C GLY A 263 9.22 3.24 -7.54
N GLY A 264 8.86 2.76 -8.73
CA GLY A 264 7.62 3.12 -9.41
C GLY A 264 7.83 4.15 -10.53
N PRO A 265 6.76 4.55 -11.22
CA PRO A 265 6.80 5.56 -12.29
C PRO A 265 7.02 7.01 -11.82
N ALA A 266 6.99 7.26 -10.50
CA ALA A 266 6.95 8.60 -9.92
C ALA A 266 8.11 8.88 -8.94
N PRO A 267 8.29 10.14 -8.49
CA PRO A 267 9.26 10.50 -7.48
C PRO A 267 9.12 9.69 -6.17
N ASP A 268 10.19 9.03 -5.75
CA ASP A 268 10.21 8.08 -4.63
C ASP A 268 11.21 8.45 -3.50
N ARG A 269 11.90 9.60 -3.61
CA ARG A 269 12.96 9.99 -2.67
C ARG A 269 12.62 11.28 -1.93
N THR A 270 12.61 11.20 -0.62
CA THR A 270 12.43 12.35 0.29
C THR A 270 13.38 12.23 1.46
N ASP A 271 13.90 13.37 1.93
CA ASP A 271 14.76 13.41 3.11
C ASP A 271 13.92 13.31 4.40
N TRP A 272 13.47 12.09 4.69
CA TRP A 272 12.67 11.80 5.88
C TRP A 272 13.43 12.05 7.18
N LEU A 273 14.76 11.94 7.17
CA LEU A 273 15.59 12.16 8.35
C LEU A 273 15.61 13.63 8.73
N GLU A 274 15.84 14.51 7.76
CA GLU A 274 15.79 15.94 8.02
C GLU A 274 14.38 16.39 8.41
N ALA A 275 13.34 15.84 7.76
CA ALA A 275 11.95 16.15 8.10
C ALA A 275 11.62 15.81 9.57
N ILE A 276 11.99 14.62 10.05
CA ILE A 276 11.73 14.24 11.45
C ILE A 276 12.64 15.01 12.43
N ARG A 277 13.91 15.23 12.08
CA ARG A 277 14.86 15.99 12.89
C ARG A 277 14.38 17.42 13.10
N ALA A 278 14.02 18.12 12.03
CA ALA A 278 13.53 19.49 12.09
C ALA A 278 12.24 19.60 12.90
N TRP A 279 11.37 18.58 12.86
CA TRP A 279 10.17 18.58 13.67
C TRP A 279 10.45 18.39 15.16
N VAL A 280 11.31 17.43 15.51
CA VAL A 280 11.67 17.12 16.90
C VAL A 280 12.51 18.24 17.53
N GLU A 281 13.56 18.70 16.84
CA GLU A 281 14.55 19.61 17.42
C GLU A 281 14.18 21.09 17.26
N ASP A 282 13.60 21.48 16.12
CA ASP A 282 13.29 22.87 15.81
C ASP A 282 11.79 23.20 15.96
N GLY A 283 10.94 22.22 16.24
CA GLY A 283 9.48 22.40 16.25
C GLY A 283 8.89 22.71 14.87
N LYS A 284 9.62 22.46 13.78
CA LYS A 284 9.19 22.74 12.40
C LYS A 284 8.33 21.59 11.89
N VAL A 285 7.02 21.72 12.05
CA VAL A 285 6.06 20.76 11.47
C VAL A 285 6.27 20.72 9.95
N PRO A 286 6.50 19.54 9.34
CA PRO A 286 6.61 19.44 7.91
C PRO A 286 5.22 19.69 7.30
N ALA A 287 5.01 20.88 6.74
CA ALA A 287 3.73 21.26 6.12
C ALA A 287 3.68 20.86 4.64
N ARG A 288 4.85 20.66 4.04
CA ARG A 288 5.07 20.30 2.65
C ARG A 288 6.49 19.76 2.51
N LEU A 289 6.63 18.59 1.90
CA LEU A 289 7.92 17.98 1.57
C LEU A 289 8.07 17.89 0.06
N VAL A 290 9.26 17.56 -0.42
CA VAL A 290 9.54 17.32 -1.84
C VAL A 290 9.97 15.87 -2.02
N SER A 291 9.38 15.21 -3.01
CA SER A 291 9.86 13.95 -3.55
C SER A 291 10.60 14.20 -4.86
N LEU A 292 11.70 13.49 -5.06
CA LEU A 292 12.50 13.56 -6.28
C LEU A 292 12.61 12.19 -6.96
N GLN A 293 12.59 12.21 -8.28
CA GLN A 293 12.89 11.08 -9.15
C GLN A 293 14.26 11.28 -9.76
N LEU A 294 15.05 10.22 -9.83
CA LEU A 294 16.34 10.24 -10.50
C LEU A 294 16.25 9.52 -11.84
N ASP A 295 17.00 10.01 -12.84
CA ASP A 295 17.23 9.29 -14.09
C ASP A 295 18.30 8.20 -13.93
N GLU A 296 18.61 7.49 -15.02
CA GLU A 296 19.62 6.42 -15.05
C GLU A 296 21.05 6.92 -14.71
N ARG A 297 21.30 8.23 -14.81
CA ARG A 297 22.58 8.87 -14.49
C ARG A 297 22.64 9.34 -13.03
N GLY A 298 21.54 9.24 -12.30
CA GLY A 298 21.41 9.73 -10.93
C GLY A 298 21.10 11.22 -10.83
N GLU A 299 20.73 11.87 -11.93
CA GLU A 299 20.33 13.27 -11.97
C GLU A 299 18.83 13.41 -11.70
N VAL A 300 18.40 14.52 -11.11
CA VAL A 300 16.97 14.76 -10.83
C VAL A 300 16.23 14.96 -12.15
N SER A 301 15.29 14.07 -12.44
CA SER A 301 14.45 14.13 -13.65
C SER A 301 13.06 14.72 -13.40
N ARG A 302 12.55 14.58 -12.18
CA ARG A 302 11.21 15.07 -11.80
C ARG A 302 11.18 15.37 -10.30
N THR A 303 10.39 16.38 -9.93
CA THR A 303 10.05 16.69 -8.54
C THR A 303 8.54 16.83 -8.36
N ARG A 304 8.03 16.40 -7.21
CA ARG A 304 6.62 16.54 -6.80
C ARG A 304 6.58 16.97 -5.34
N PRO A 305 5.69 17.90 -4.93
CA PRO A 305 5.44 18.06 -3.51
C PRO A 305 4.75 16.82 -2.96
N ILE A 306 5.06 16.49 -1.71
CA ILE A 306 4.25 15.57 -0.92
C ILE A 306 3.54 16.38 0.16
N CYS A 307 2.23 16.19 0.24
CA CYS A 307 1.34 16.94 1.10
C CYS A 307 0.93 16.11 2.33
N PRO A 308 0.71 16.74 3.48
CA PRO A 308 0.18 16.04 4.64
C PRO A 308 -1.27 15.60 4.33
N TYR A 309 -1.52 14.30 4.40
CA TYR A 309 -2.84 13.72 4.25
C TYR A 309 -3.84 14.38 5.22
N PRO A 310 -5.08 14.71 4.79
CA PRO A 310 -5.72 14.29 3.53
C PRO A 310 -5.47 15.22 2.33
N GLN A 311 -4.57 16.21 2.43
CA GLN A 311 -4.25 17.06 1.29
C GLN A 311 -3.52 16.29 0.19
N ILE A 312 -3.72 16.73 -1.04
CA ILE A 312 -3.07 16.16 -2.23
C ILE A 312 -2.26 17.21 -2.99
N ALA A 313 -1.30 16.77 -3.80
CA ALA A 313 -0.56 17.62 -4.71
C ALA A 313 -1.41 17.99 -5.93
N SER A 314 -2.03 19.16 -5.92
CA SER A 314 -2.88 19.65 -7.02
C SER A 314 -2.06 20.47 -8.02
N TYR A 315 -2.06 20.07 -9.30
CA TYR A 315 -1.46 20.84 -10.37
C TYR A 315 -2.14 22.20 -10.52
N ARG A 316 -1.36 23.27 -10.74
CA ARG A 316 -1.87 24.63 -10.89
C ARG A 316 -2.50 24.90 -12.27
N GLY A 317 -2.35 23.98 -13.22
CA GLY A 317 -2.78 24.16 -14.61
C GLY A 317 -1.75 24.88 -15.49
N THR A 318 -0.65 25.32 -14.92
CA THR A 318 0.45 26.03 -15.60
C THR A 318 1.79 25.68 -14.98
N GLY A 319 2.84 25.69 -15.79
CA GLY A 319 4.20 25.33 -15.38
C GLY A 319 4.62 23.98 -15.94
N ASP A 320 5.86 23.58 -15.66
CA ASP A 320 6.34 22.26 -16.03
C ASP A 320 5.72 21.22 -15.08
N PRO A 321 4.97 20.21 -15.58
CA PRO A 321 4.50 19.13 -14.74
C PRO A 321 5.64 18.27 -14.21
N ASP A 322 6.91 18.45 -14.53
CA ASP A 322 8.01 17.76 -13.86
C ASP A 322 8.64 18.58 -12.70
N ASP A 323 8.12 19.79 -12.45
CA ASP A 323 8.57 20.71 -11.40
C ASP A 323 7.54 20.80 -10.25
N GLU A 324 8.01 20.63 -9.00
CA GLU A 324 7.19 20.78 -7.80
C GLU A 324 6.49 22.14 -7.69
N ALA A 325 7.08 23.20 -8.27
CA ALA A 325 6.60 24.56 -8.13
C ALA A 325 5.26 24.78 -8.84
N SER A 326 4.99 23.92 -9.82
CA SER A 326 3.74 23.88 -10.58
C SER A 326 2.57 23.28 -9.80
N PHE A 327 2.78 22.87 -8.55
CA PHE A 327 1.79 22.20 -7.70
C PHE A 327 1.52 22.98 -6.40
N ALA A 328 0.40 22.66 -5.76
CA ALA A 328 0.03 23.16 -4.44
C ALA A 328 -0.63 22.05 -3.62
N CYS A 329 -0.37 22.02 -2.32
CA CYS A 329 -1.15 21.18 -1.41
C CYS A 329 -2.54 21.81 -1.20
N LYS A 330 -3.59 21.02 -1.42
CA LYS A 330 -4.98 21.39 -1.23
C LYS A 330 -5.74 20.25 -0.59
#